data_AF-X0RM89-F1
#
_entry.id   AF-X0RM89-F1
#
_cell.length_a   1.000
_cell.length_b   1.000
_cell.length_c   1.000
_cell.angle_alpha   90.00
_cell.angle_beta   90.00
_cell.angle_gamma   90.00
#
_symmetry.space_group_name_H-M   'P 1'
#
loop_
_entity.id
_entity.type
_entity.pdbx_description
1 polymer ?
#
loop_
_entity_poly.entity_id
_entity_poly.type
_entity_poly.pdbx_seq_one_letter_code
_entity_poly.pdbx_strand_id
1 'polypeptide(L)'
;HRTTAPQQITHIEEMDSVTLSVQSKTGVPLQATMQELQEEVINPLRAAGVIKQDVITSLAGTADKLTQTQRALLGDFRDTVHQPRLMGLSVPLSIGVIAVIVLAIAGVARAVVSTRVTLRILIGAPILMTLGFLAANPDLTLMLFQSRAVLALLITYLLMAALFESFAYPFVIMFSVPLAAVGGFAALSIVHQVSLYDVSSPIQQLDVLTMLGFVILIGIVVNNAILIVHQALNFMRRENLKPHAAVALSVRTRTRPIAMSAMTSIFGMFPLVVMPGAGSELYRGLGSVVLGGLLVSTVFTLVVVPAMFTLLLDFQAWLAGVLGAPQTRELTPSPAPVASTTHSQSAS
;
A
#
# COMPACT_ATOMS: atom_id res chain seq x y z
N HIS A 1 16.73 15.46 -41.42
CA HIS A 1 16.37 15.81 -40.03
C HIS A 1 15.28 16.89 -40.07
N ARG A 2 14.07 16.60 -39.57
CA ARG A 2 13.04 17.62 -39.33
C ARG A 2 12.93 17.78 -37.82
N THR A 3 13.36 18.94 -37.32
CA THR A 3 13.20 19.36 -35.93
C THR A 3 12.01 20.31 -35.88
N THR A 4 11.00 19.95 -35.09
CA THR A 4 9.84 20.82 -34.80
C THR A 4 10.00 21.27 -33.36
N ALA A 5 10.10 22.58 -33.14
CA ALA A 5 10.15 23.19 -31.81
C ALA A 5 8.73 23.39 -31.27
N PRO A 6 8.50 23.21 -29.95
CA PRO A 6 7.36 23.82 -29.28
C PRO A 6 7.79 24.86 -28.25
N GLN A 7 7.09 26.00 -28.28
CA GLN A 7 7.08 27.05 -27.28
C GLN A 7 6.28 26.61 -26.06
N GLN A 8 6.90 26.51 -24.87
CA GLN A 8 6.18 26.80 -23.63
C GLN A 8 7.16 27.19 -22.51
N ILE A 9 6.92 28.37 -21.95
CA ILE A 9 7.69 28.98 -20.85
C ILE A 9 6.96 28.64 -19.55
N THR A 10 7.64 28.07 -18.56
CA THR A 10 7.13 28.01 -17.18
C THR A 10 8.28 28.12 -16.19
N HIS A 11 8.27 29.21 -15.42
CA HIS A 11 9.28 29.60 -14.43
C HIS A 11 9.13 28.83 -13.11
N ILE A 12 10.21 28.21 -12.64
CA ILE A 12 10.52 28.01 -11.22
C ILE A 12 12.05 28.15 -11.09
N GLU A 13 12.53 29.21 -10.41
CA GLU A 13 13.94 29.60 -10.21
C GLU A 13 14.74 30.03 -11.46
N GLU A 14 14.37 31.16 -12.08
CA GLU A 14 15.13 32.09 -12.97
C GLU A 14 16.35 31.60 -13.80
N MET A 15 16.39 30.32 -14.17
CA MET A 15 17.32 29.75 -15.15
C MET A 15 16.51 28.94 -16.15
N ASP A 16 16.58 29.35 -17.41
CA ASP A 16 15.97 28.59 -18.51
C ASP A 16 16.58 27.19 -18.56
N SER A 17 15.75 26.16 -18.39
CA SER A 17 16.20 24.76 -18.42
C SER A 17 15.69 24.05 -19.68
N VAL A 18 16.54 23.25 -20.29
CA VAL A 18 16.22 22.41 -21.46
C VAL A 18 16.53 20.97 -21.10
N THR A 19 15.50 20.14 -21.02
CA THR A 19 15.65 18.70 -20.73
C THR A 19 15.75 17.92 -22.03
N LEU A 20 16.87 17.21 -22.21
CA LEU A 20 17.11 16.34 -23.36
C LEU A 20 17.06 14.88 -22.88
N SER A 21 16.13 14.09 -23.43
CA SER A 21 16.03 12.66 -23.13
C SER A 21 16.79 11.86 -24.17
N VAL A 22 17.76 11.05 -23.72
CA VAL A 22 18.59 10.20 -24.60
C VAL A 22 18.39 8.74 -24.19
N GLN A 23 17.99 7.90 -25.16
CA GLN A 23 17.93 6.45 -24.96
C GLN A 23 19.26 5.82 -25.36
N SER A 24 19.88 5.05 -24.45
CA SER A 24 21.12 4.33 -24.75
C SER A 24 20.86 3.04 -25.52
N LYS A 25 21.90 2.52 -26.18
CA LYS A 25 21.87 1.19 -26.81
C LYS A 25 21.76 0.09 -25.75
N THR A 26 20.95 -0.92 -26.04
CA THR A 26 20.70 -2.07 -25.16
C THR A 26 22.01 -2.80 -24.84
N GLY A 27 22.33 -2.95 -23.55
CA GLY A 27 23.49 -3.72 -23.07
C GLY A 27 24.67 -2.92 -22.51
N VAL A 28 24.62 -1.57 -22.56
CA VAL A 28 25.67 -0.70 -21.99
C VAL A 28 25.27 -0.24 -20.57
N PRO A 29 26.17 -0.31 -19.57
CA PRO A 29 25.91 0.23 -18.23
C PRO A 29 25.64 1.74 -18.26
N LEU A 30 24.65 2.21 -17.48
CA LEU A 30 24.24 3.62 -17.44
C LEU A 30 25.40 4.59 -17.16
N GLN A 31 26.28 4.25 -16.20
CA GLN A 31 27.44 5.07 -15.86
C GLN A 31 28.39 5.25 -17.05
N ALA A 32 28.59 4.19 -17.83
CA ALA A 32 29.45 4.23 -19.02
C ALA A 32 28.81 5.13 -20.09
N THR A 33 27.50 5.03 -20.31
CA THR A 33 26.78 5.93 -21.23
C THR A 33 26.81 7.39 -20.76
N MET A 34 26.68 7.65 -19.45
CA MET A 34 26.79 9.01 -18.92
C MET A 34 28.19 9.59 -19.12
N GLN A 35 29.21 8.78 -18.90
CA GLN A 35 30.59 9.19 -19.10
C GLN A 35 30.89 9.45 -20.58
N GLU A 36 30.42 8.57 -21.47
CA GLU A 36 30.49 8.73 -22.93
C GLU A 36 29.79 10.01 -23.38
N LEU A 37 28.59 10.31 -22.89
CA LEU A 37 27.89 11.57 -23.21
C LEU A 37 28.63 12.79 -22.66
N GLN A 38 29.22 12.70 -21.47
CA GLN A 38 29.99 13.81 -20.90
C GLN A 38 31.25 14.07 -21.73
N GLU A 39 31.99 13.04 -22.10
CA GLU A 39 33.28 13.13 -22.78
C GLU A 39 33.16 13.39 -24.29
N GLU A 40 32.20 12.76 -24.98
CA GLU A 40 32.08 12.84 -26.44
C GLU A 40 31.07 13.88 -26.93
N VAL A 41 30.11 14.29 -26.09
CA VAL A 41 29.06 15.24 -26.50
C VAL A 41 29.17 16.56 -25.74
N ILE A 42 29.15 16.54 -24.41
CA ILE A 42 29.06 17.79 -23.63
C ILE A 42 30.38 18.54 -23.60
N ASN A 43 31.50 17.86 -23.30
CA ASN A 43 32.81 18.51 -23.23
C ASN A 43 33.23 19.14 -24.58
N PRO A 44 33.06 18.47 -25.74
CA PRO A 44 33.38 19.06 -27.03
C PRO A 44 32.45 20.22 -27.41
N LEU A 45 31.14 20.13 -27.09
CA LEU A 45 30.19 21.23 -27.33
C LEU A 45 30.47 22.45 -26.44
N ARG A 46 30.98 22.23 -25.23
CA ARG A 46 31.46 23.30 -24.34
C ARG A 46 32.76 23.92 -24.85
N ALA A 47 33.69 23.11 -25.38
CA ALA A 47 34.92 23.59 -26.00
C ALA A 47 34.67 24.36 -27.31
N ALA A 48 33.64 23.97 -28.08
CA ALA A 48 33.22 24.65 -29.30
C ALA A 48 32.41 25.94 -29.04
N GLY A 49 32.15 26.30 -27.77
CA GLY A 49 31.41 27.50 -27.39
C GLY A 49 29.91 27.45 -27.68
N VAL A 50 29.37 26.28 -28.06
CA VAL A 50 27.94 26.07 -28.32
C VAL A 50 27.16 26.07 -27.01
N ILE A 51 27.74 25.49 -25.95
CA ILE A 51 27.23 25.56 -24.58
C ILE A 51 28.02 26.64 -23.85
N LYS A 52 27.37 27.76 -23.51
CA LYS A 52 27.99 28.85 -22.75
C LYS A 52 28.42 28.36 -21.35
N GLN A 53 29.47 28.97 -20.79
CA GLN A 53 30.09 28.52 -19.52
C GLN A 53 29.17 28.65 -18.30
N ASP A 54 28.16 29.53 -18.38
CA ASP A 54 27.12 29.76 -17.37
C ASP A 54 26.01 28.69 -17.37
N VAL A 55 25.95 27.82 -18.38
CA VAL A 55 24.95 26.76 -18.47
C VAL A 55 25.38 25.54 -17.64
N ILE A 56 24.61 25.27 -16.58
CA ILE A 56 24.76 24.09 -15.72
C ILE A 56 24.18 22.88 -16.44
N THR A 57 25.01 21.87 -16.69
CA THR A 57 24.61 20.61 -17.31
C THR A 57 24.58 19.51 -16.26
N SER A 58 23.42 18.92 -15.99
CA SER A 58 23.29 17.72 -15.16
C SER A 58 22.85 16.53 -16.01
N LEU A 59 23.52 15.39 -15.84
CA LEU A 59 23.07 14.12 -16.40
C LEU A 59 22.45 13.32 -15.26
N ALA A 60 21.19 12.92 -15.42
CA ALA A 60 20.49 12.09 -14.46
C ALA A 60 19.84 10.89 -15.18
N GLY A 61 20.04 9.69 -14.63
CA GLY A 61 19.48 8.47 -15.17
C GLY A 61 18.25 8.02 -14.38
N THR A 62 17.44 7.18 -15.03
CA THR A 62 16.31 6.48 -14.39
C THR A 62 16.73 5.73 -13.11
N ALA A 63 17.91 5.11 -13.13
CA ALA A 63 18.42 4.33 -11.99
C ALA A 63 18.90 5.20 -10.81
N ASP A 64 19.43 6.40 -11.06
CA ASP A 64 19.91 7.29 -10.00
C ASP A 64 18.76 7.88 -9.19
N LYS A 65 17.66 8.26 -9.85
CA LYS A 65 16.44 8.75 -9.18
C LYS A 65 15.79 7.68 -8.30
N LEU A 66 15.77 6.44 -8.78
CA LEU A 66 15.33 5.28 -8.00
C LEU A 66 16.22 5.05 -6.78
N THR A 67 17.55 5.11 -6.94
CA THR A 67 18.51 4.91 -5.87
C THR A 67 18.42 6.02 -4.82
N GLN A 68 18.25 7.27 -5.24
CA GLN A 68 18.07 8.42 -4.36
C GLN A 68 16.76 8.35 -3.59
N THR A 69 15.67 7.96 -4.28
CA THR A 69 14.35 7.79 -3.67
C THR A 69 14.34 6.61 -2.69
N GLN A 70 15.00 5.50 -3.04
CA GLN A 70 15.25 4.37 -2.15
C GLN A 70 16.03 4.79 -0.92
N ARG A 71 17.15 5.52 -1.06
CA ARG A 71 17.95 5.99 0.08
C ARG A 71 17.15 6.92 1.01
N ALA A 72 16.37 7.83 0.44
CA ALA A 72 15.56 8.77 1.21
C ALA A 72 14.41 8.13 2.00
N LEU A 73 13.93 6.96 1.55
CA LEU A 73 12.77 6.28 2.13
C LEU A 73 13.13 5.07 2.96
N LEU A 74 14.11 4.31 2.53
CA LEU A 74 14.43 2.99 3.07
C LEU A 74 15.83 2.96 3.73
N GLY A 75 16.66 4.01 3.58
CA GLY A 75 18.05 4.06 4.07
C GLY A 75 19.08 3.56 3.06
N ASP A 76 20.38 3.62 3.39
CA ASP A 76 21.46 3.21 2.49
C ASP A 76 21.71 1.70 2.53
N PHE A 77 21.14 0.95 1.58
CA PHE A 77 21.30 -0.51 1.48
C PHE A 77 22.67 -0.94 0.93
N ARG A 78 23.51 -0.01 0.47
CA ARG A 78 24.66 -0.36 -0.36
C ARG A 78 25.87 -0.83 0.46
N ASP A 79 25.96 -0.46 1.73
CA ASP A 79 27.04 -0.91 2.61
C ASP A 79 26.93 -2.38 3.04
N THR A 80 25.77 -3.02 2.88
CA THR A 80 25.58 -4.44 3.23
C THR A 80 25.98 -5.42 2.13
N VAL A 81 26.16 -4.98 0.88
CA VAL A 81 26.48 -5.88 -0.26
C VAL A 81 27.98 -6.18 -0.37
N HIS A 82 28.85 -5.35 0.22
CA HIS A 82 30.29 -5.58 0.23
C HIS A 82 30.78 -6.58 1.27
N GLN A 83 29.88 -7.23 2.04
CA GLN A 83 30.22 -8.44 2.78
C GLN A 83 29.94 -9.69 1.92
N PRO A 84 30.95 -10.49 1.54
CA PRO A 84 30.79 -11.67 0.68
C PRO A 84 30.02 -12.83 1.33
N ARG A 85 29.45 -12.64 2.54
CA ARG A 85 28.55 -13.60 3.19
C ARG A 85 27.06 -13.39 2.91
N LEU A 86 26.65 -12.22 2.40
CA LEU A 86 25.23 -11.86 2.24
C LEU A 86 24.69 -12.01 0.81
N MET A 87 25.55 -12.20 -0.18
CA MET A 87 25.15 -12.34 -1.59
C MET A 87 24.38 -13.64 -1.89
N GLY A 88 24.48 -14.65 -1.01
CA GLY A 88 23.71 -15.89 -1.11
C GLY A 88 22.28 -15.82 -0.55
N LEU A 89 21.90 -14.72 0.12
CA LEU A 89 20.65 -14.66 0.90
C LEU A 89 19.72 -13.47 0.57
N SER A 90 20.10 -12.56 -0.34
CA SER A 90 19.27 -11.40 -0.71
C SER A 90 18.15 -11.73 -1.71
N VAL A 91 18.34 -12.74 -2.57
CA VAL A 91 17.33 -13.22 -3.53
C VAL A 91 16.16 -14.00 -2.85
N PRO A 92 16.37 -14.85 -1.82
CA PRO A 92 15.25 -15.46 -1.12
C PRO A 92 14.45 -14.47 -0.24
N LEU A 93 14.95 -13.26 0.00
CA LEU A 93 14.32 -12.26 0.88
C LEU A 93 13.10 -11.58 0.23
N SER A 94 13.18 -11.28 -1.07
CA SER A 94 12.05 -10.77 -1.85
C SER A 94 11.03 -11.88 -2.19
N ILE A 95 11.52 -13.08 -2.47
CA ILE A 95 10.68 -14.27 -2.68
C ILE A 95 9.95 -14.63 -1.38
N GLY A 96 10.59 -14.51 -0.22
CA GLY A 96 10.01 -14.83 1.09
C GLY A 96 8.86 -13.90 1.48
N VAL A 97 9.01 -12.58 1.31
CA VAL A 97 7.93 -11.62 1.61
C VAL A 97 6.77 -11.78 0.62
N ILE A 98 7.05 -11.96 -0.67
CA ILE A 98 6.03 -12.23 -1.68
C ILE A 98 5.37 -13.58 -1.42
N ALA A 99 6.11 -14.62 -1.02
CA ALA A 99 5.58 -15.93 -0.66
C ALA A 99 4.73 -15.86 0.61
N VAL A 100 5.07 -15.03 1.61
CA VAL A 100 4.24 -14.80 2.80
C VAL A 100 2.93 -14.11 2.42
N ILE A 101 2.96 -13.12 1.53
CA ILE A 101 1.76 -12.45 1.04
C ILE A 101 0.90 -13.40 0.18
N VAL A 102 1.52 -14.17 -0.71
CA VAL A 102 0.85 -15.17 -1.58
C VAL A 102 0.31 -16.34 -0.77
N LEU A 103 1.03 -16.84 0.24
CA LEU A 103 0.57 -17.89 1.16
C LEU A 103 -0.51 -17.37 2.11
N ALA A 104 -0.48 -16.10 2.51
CA ALA A 104 -1.56 -15.49 3.26
C ALA A 104 -2.82 -15.37 2.39
N ILE A 105 -2.71 -14.89 1.15
CA ILE A 105 -3.84 -14.79 0.20
C ILE A 105 -4.38 -16.19 -0.18
N ALA A 106 -3.51 -17.15 -0.46
CA ALA A 106 -3.89 -18.54 -0.73
C ALA A 106 -4.44 -19.25 0.52
N GLY A 107 -3.96 -18.86 1.71
CA GLY A 107 -4.48 -19.28 3.00
C GLY A 107 -5.91 -18.78 3.22
N VAL A 108 -6.24 -17.56 2.79
CA VAL A 108 -7.62 -17.02 2.83
C VAL A 108 -8.53 -17.78 1.87
N ALA A 109 -8.06 -18.15 0.67
CA ALA A 109 -8.83 -18.95 -0.27
C ALA A 109 -9.06 -20.39 0.23
N ARG A 110 -8.06 -21.01 0.89
CA ARG A 110 -8.17 -22.35 1.48
C ARG A 110 -8.85 -22.37 2.85
N ALA A 111 -8.89 -21.25 3.58
CA ALA A 111 -9.60 -21.12 4.85
C ALA A 111 -11.12 -21.31 4.71
N VAL A 112 -11.65 -21.25 3.49
CA VAL A 112 -13.06 -21.54 3.18
C VAL A 112 -13.38 -23.05 3.22
N VAL A 113 -12.39 -23.97 3.28
CA VAL A 113 -12.62 -25.43 3.08
C VAL A 113 -12.00 -26.40 4.14
N SER A 114 -11.59 -25.91 5.32
CA SER A 114 -11.33 -26.69 6.57
C SER A 114 -9.89 -27.15 6.95
N THR A 115 -9.81 -27.42 8.28
CA THR A 115 -8.92 -28.27 9.11
C THR A 115 -7.76 -27.61 9.89
N ARG A 116 -7.80 -27.84 11.21
CA ARG A 116 -7.35 -27.00 12.34
C ARG A 116 -5.87 -27.07 12.73
N VAL A 117 -5.04 -27.86 12.05
CA VAL A 117 -3.59 -28.01 12.40
C VAL A 117 -2.69 -27.22 11.45
N THR A 118 -3.07 -27.10 10.18
CA THR A 118 -2.34 -26.36 9.16
C THR A 118 -2.25 -24.86 9.48
N LEU A 119 -3.28 -24.30 10.13
CA LEU A 119 -3.35 -22.87 10.46
C LEU A 119 -2.27 -22.41 11.46
N ARG A 120 -1.94 -23.24 12.46
CA ARG A 120 -0.93 -22.92 13.49
C ARG A 120 0.50 -22.91 12.94
N ILE A 121 0.81 -23.87 12.08
CA ILE A 121 2.13 -23.99 11.45
C ILE A 121 2.29 -22.92 10.37
N LEU A 122 1.23 -22.67 9.58
CA LEU A 122 1.26 -21.71 8.47
C LEU A 122 1.37 -20.25 8.91
N ILE A 123 0.77 -19.87 10.04
CA ILE A 123 0.85 -18.50 10.58
C ILE A 123 2.05 -18.35 11.53
N GLY A 124 2.32 -19.37 12.36
CA GLY A 124 3.37 -19.28 13.40
C GLY A 124 4.79 -19.37 12.88
N ALA A 125 5.06 -20.24 11.90
CA ALA A 125 6.41 -20.42 11.35
C ALA A 125 6.98 -19.17 10.67
N PRO A 126 6.24 -18.44 9.79
CA PRO A 126 6.78 -17.24 9.16
C PRO A 126 6.98 -16.10 10.16
N ILE A 127 6.11 -15.95 11.16
CA ILE A 127 6.26 -14.92 12.20
C ILE A 127 7.50 -15.20 13.06
N LEU A 128 7.70 -16.45 13.50
CA LEU A 128 8.86 -16.80 14.31
C LEU A 128 10.18 -16.70 13.52
N MET A 129 10.16 -17.08 12.24
CA MET A 129 11.33 -16.97 11.35
C MET A 129 11.69 -15.50 11.08
N THR A 130 10.70 -14.64 10.84
CA THR A 130 10.93 -13.21 10.64
C THR A 130 11.40 -12.52 11.92
N LEU A 131 10.83 -12.86 13.08
CA LEU A 131 11.26 -12.31 14.37
C LEU A 131 12.68 -12.74 14.73
N GLY A 132 13.01 -14.03 14.52
CA GLY A 132 14.37 -14.56 14.74
C GLY A 132 15.40 -13.94 13.79
N PHE A 133 15.02 -13.66 12.54
CA PHE A 133 15.88 -12.99 11.58
C PHE A 133 16.14 -11.51 11.95
N LEU A 134 15.11 -10.80 12.41
CA LEU A 134 15.25 -9.41 12.88
C LEU A 134 16.15 -9.34 14.11
N ALA A 135 16.01 -10.29 15.05
CA ALA A 135 16.85 -10.38 16.24
C ALA A 135 18.32 -10.70 15.91
N ALA A 136 18.56 -11.48 14.84
CA ALA A 136 19.92 -11.81 14.40
C ALA A 136 20.64 -10.66 13.67
N ASN A 137 19.92 -9.62 13.21
CA ASN A 137 20.46 -8.52 12.41
C ASN A 137 20.04 -7.16 12.98
N PRO A 138 20.71 -6.66 14.04
CA PRO A 138 20.35 -5.39 14.67
C PRO A 138 20.49 -4.20 13.72
N ASP A 139 21.43 -4.23 12.77
CA ASP A 139 21.58 -3.14 11.79
C ASP A 139 20.36 -3.02 10.85
N LEU A 140 19.76 -4.16 10.45
CA LEU A 140 18.54 -4.17 9.65
C LEU A 140 17.34 -3.62 10.43
N THR A 141 17.26 -3.91 11.73
CA THR A 141 16.18 -3.34 12.57
C THR A 141 16.24 -1.81 12.57
N LEU A 142 17.43 -1.25 12.82
CA LEU A 142 17.63 0.20 12.87
C LEU A 142 17.31 0.89 11.53
N MET A 143 17.72 0.29 10.41
CA MET A 143 17.38 0.81 9.07
C MET A 143 15.87 0.81 8.80
N LEU A 144 15.17 -0.27 9.19
CA LEU A 144 13.72 -0.35 9.03
C LEU A 144 12.99 0.72 9.86
N PHE A 145 13.44 0.97 11.08
CA PHE A 145 12.86 2.04 11.93
C PHE A 145 13.15 3.45 11.40
N GLN A 146 14.26 3.66 10.70
CA GLN A 146 14.58 4.96 10.06
C GLN A 146 13.79 5.19 8.76
N SER A 147 13.19 4.15 8.19
CA SER A 147 12.42 4.27 6.96
C SER A 147 11.11 5.07 7.20
N ARG A 148 10.88 6.09 6.38
CA ARG A 148 9.72 7.01 6.55
C ARG A 148 8.39 6.28 6.39
N ALA A 149 8.36 5.26 5.53
CA ALA A 149 7.17 4.43 5.30
C ALA A 149 6.82 3.55 6.50
N VAL A 150 7.81 2.92 7.15
CA VAL A 150 7.58 2.13 8.36
C VAL A 150 7.16 3.04 9.51
N LEU A 151 7.77 4.22 9.65
CA LEU A 151 7.36 5.19 10.66
C LEU A 151 5.89 5.64 10.46
N ALA A 152 5.49 5.94 9.22
CA ALA A 152 4.11 6.29 8.90
C ALA A 152 3.14 5.14 9.22
N LEU A 153 3.47 3.89 8.87
CA LEU A 153 2.67 2.72 9.20
C LEU A 153 2.57 2.50 10.71
N LEU A 154 3.68 2.65 11.43
CA LEU A 154 3.74 2.50 12.87
C LEU A 154 2.87 3.56 13.57
N ILE A 155 3.01 4.83 13.19
CA ILE A 155 2.19 5.92 13.74
C ILE A 155 0.72 5.67 13.45
N THR A 156 0.37 5.29 12.21
CA THR A 156 -1.01 4.99 11.85
C THR A 156 -1.53 3.82 12.69
N TYR A 157 -0.73 2.75 12.87
CA TYR A 157 -1.11 1.60 13.69
C TYR A 157 -1.37 1.99 15.16
N LEU A 158 -0.48 2.78 15.76
CA LEU A 158 -0.62 3.23 17.15
C LEU A 158 -1.83 4.15 17.33
N LEU A 159 -2.06 5.06 16.39
CA LEU A 159 -3.26 5.92 16.39
C LEU A 159 -4.53 5.07 16.33
N MET A 160 -4.54 4.03 15.50
CA MET A 160 -5.66 3.10 15.39
C MET A 160 -5.85 2.24 16.63
N ALA A 161 -4.75 1.80 17.26
CA ALA A 161 -4.80 1.06 18.52
C ALA A 161 -5.39 1.91 19.64
N ALA A 162 -5.05 3.20 19.68
CA ALA A 162 -5.66 4.16 20.59
C ALA A 162 -7.15 4.39 20.27
N LEU A 163 -7.51 4.53 18.99
CA LEU A 163 -8.91 4.74 18.57
C LEU A 163 -9.83 3.58 18.94
N PHE A 164 -9.34 2.35 18.78
CA PHE A 164 -10.10 1.13 19.02
C PHE A 164 -9.91 0.53 20.42
N GLU A 165 -9.06 1.14 21.25
CA GLU A 165 -8.66 0.63 22.58
C GLU A 165 -8.22 -0.85 22.53
N SER A 166 -7.62 -1.26 21.41
CA SER A 166 -7.26 -2.65 21.13
C SER A 166 -6.19 -2.72 20.06
N PHE A 167 -5.17 -3.56 20.30
CA PHE A 167 -4.11 -3.83 19.32
C PHE A 167 -4.53 -4.85 18.25
N ALA A 168 -5.61 -5.59 18.47
CA ALA A 168 -6.03 -6.66 17.57
C ALA A 168 -6.79 -6.14 16.34
N TYR A 169 -7.67 -5.16 16.50
CA TYR A 169 -8.48 -4.62 15.40
C TYR A 169 -7.65 -3.82 14.37
N PRO A 170 -6.69 -2.97 14.76
CA PRO A 170 -5.78 -2.29 13.83
C PRO A 170 -4.97 -3.25 12.96
N PHE A 171 -4.60 -4.42 13.48
CA PHE A 171 -3.86 -5.42 12.71
C PHE A 171 -4.65 -5.90 11.48
N VAL A 172 -5.95 -6.17 11.66
CA VAL A 172 -6.85 -6.56 10.56
C VAL A 172 -6.98 -5.45 9.52
N ILE A 173 -7.02 -4.20 9.96
CA ILE A 173 -7.10 -3.02 9.09
C ILE A 173 -5.80 -2.85 8.29
N MET A 174 -4.64 -2.97 8.94
CA MET A 174 -3.35 -2.81 8.28
C MET A 174 -3.05 -3.90 7.24
N PHE A 175 -3.72 -5.05 7.33
CA PHE A 175 -3.59 -6.12 6.35
C PHE A 175 -4.04 -5.70 4.93
N SER A 176 -4.89 -4.67 4.78
CA SER A 176 -5.29 -4.18 3.46
C SER A 176 -4.24 -3.30 2.78
N VAL A 177 -3.28 -2.74 3.54
CA VAL A 177 -2.29 -1.79 3.04
C VAL A 177 -1.29 -2.43 2.06
N PRO A 178 -0.67 -3.59 2.35
CA PRO A 178 0.19 -4.27 1.38
C PRO A 178 -0.53 -4.59 0.07
N LEU A 179 -1.80 -4.99 0.13
CA LEU A 179 -2.60 -5.26 -1.06
C LEU A 179 -2.81 -4.00 -1.91
N ALA A 180 -3.03 -2.85 -1.27
CA ALA A 180 -3.11 -1.57 -1.97
C ALA A 180 -1.78 -1.19 -2.62
N ALA A 181 -0.66 -1.40 -1.92
CA ALA A 181 0.67 -1.14 -2.47
C ALA A 181 0.92 -1.97 -3.74
N VAL A 182 0.52 -3.25 -3.76
CA VAL A 182 0.58 -4.09 -4.97
C VAL A 182 -0.20 -3.45 -6.13
N GLY A 183 -1.41 -2.94 -5.87
CA GLY A 183 -2.19 -2.22 -6.88
C GLY A 183 -1.54 -0.92 -7.36
N GLY A 184 -0.91 -0.17 -6.45
CA GLY A 184 -0.20 1.06 -6.77
C GLY A 184 1.06 0.81 -7.63
N PHE A 185 1.85 -0.19 -7.27
CA PHE A 185 3.01 -0.63 -8.08
C PHE A 185 2.56 -1.17 -9.44
N ALA A 186 1.48 -1.96 -9.49
CA ALA A 186 0.95 -2.49 -10.74
C ALA A 186 0.51 -1.37 -11.69
N ALA A 187 -0.23 -0.37 -11.20
CA ALA A 187 -0.65 0.74 -12.04
C ALA A 187 0.50 1.66 -12.46
N LEU A 188 1.46 1.94 -11.57
CA LEU A 188 2.65 2.68 -11.95
C LEU A 188 3.45 1.93 -13.03
N SER A 189 3.56 0.60 -12.91
CA SER A 189 4.20 -0.25 -13.92
C SER A 189 3.44 -0.23 -15.26
N ILE A 190 2.11 -0.29 -15.23
CA ILE A 190 1.28 -0.20 -16.44
C ILE A 190 1.44 1.19 -17.09
N VAL A 191 1.35 2.27 -16.32
CA VAL A 191 1.52 3.64 -16.84
C VAL A 191 2.94 3.84 -17.37
N HIS A 192 3.95 3.28 -16.71
CA HIS A 192 5.32 3.27 -17.21
C HIS A 192 5.40 2.57 -18.57
N GLN A 193 4.85 1.36 -18.70
CA GLN A 193 4.85 0.62 -19.97
C GLN A 193 4.09 1.36 -21.07
N VAL A 194 2.90 1.89 -20.78
CA VAL A 194 2.11 2.67 -21.76
C VAL A 194 2.85 3.93 -22.19
N SER A 195 3.54 4.60 -21.27
CA SER A 195 4.37 5.78 -21.57
C SER A 195 5.58 5.45 -22.46
N LEU A 196 6.07 4.21 -22.47
CA LEU A 196 7.16 3.79 -23.36
C LEU A 196 6.73 3.63 -24.83
N TYR A 197 5.45 3.37 -25.09
CA TYR A 197 4.92 3.23 -26.46
C TYR A 197 4.52 4.59 -27.07
N ASP A 198 4.33 5.61 -26.25
CA ASP A 198 3.85 6.92 -26.68
C ASP A 198 4.96 7.98 -26.53
N VAL A 199 5.61 8.34 -27.64
CA VAL A 199 6.77 9.25 -27.71
C VAL A 199 6.47 10.66 -27.13
N SER A 200 5.19 11.01 -27.02
CA SER A 200 4.68 12.27 -26.47
C SER A 200 4.62 12.31 -24.95
N SER A 201 4.73 11.17 -24.27
CA SER A 201 4.50 11.05 -22.83
C SER A 201 5.81 10.98 -22.03
N PRO A 202 5.94 11.73 -20.92
CA PRO A 202 7.11 11.63 -20.05
C PRO A 202 7.16 10.27 -19.34
N ILE A 203 8.36 9.67 -19.32
CA ILE A 203 8.61 8.37 -18.69
C ILE A 203 8.38 8.50 -17.18
N GLN A 204 7.40 7.76 -16.66
CA GLN A 204 7.10 7.78 -15.23
C GLN A 204 8.01 6.88 -14.43
N GLN A 205 8.57 7.41 -13.35
CA GLN A 205 9.55 6.72 -12.49
C GLN A 205 9.09 6.80 -11.04
N LEU A 206 9.65 5.94 -10.19
CA LEU A 206 9.51 6.08 -8.75
C LEU A 206 10.38 7.24 -8.25
N ASP A 207 9.77 8.41 -8.15
CA ASP A 207 10.35 9.61 -7.53
C ASP A 207 9.70 9.90 -6.16
N VAL A 208 10.18 10.93 -5.47
CA VAL A 208 9.69 11.35 -4.15
C VAL A 208 8.17 11.65 -4.15
N LEU A 209 7.64 12.27 -5.20
CA LEU A 209 6.21 12.58 -5.34
C LEU A 209 5.36 11.32 -5.61
N THR A 210 5.85 10.38 -6.40
CA THR A 210 5.16 9.10 -6.58
C THR A 210 5.10 8.30 -5.28
N MET A 211 6.15 8.40 -4.46
CA MET A 211 6.20 7.81 -3.12
C MET A 211 5.28 8.52 -2.13
N LEU A 212 5.11 9.84 -2.23
CA LEU A 212 4.06 10.56 -1.52
C LEU A 212 2.67 10.01 -1.87
N GLY A 213 2.45 9.60 -3.13
CA GLY A 213 1.24 8.89 -3.55
C GLY A 213 0.98 7.61 -2.76
N PHE A 214 2.02 6.80 -2.48
CA PHE A 214 1.88 5.61 -1.61
C PHE A 214 1.52 6.00 -0.17
N VAL A 215 2.09 7.07 0.37
CA VAL A 215 1.74 7.54 1.73
C VAL A 215 0.27 7.97 1.80
N ILE A 216 -0.21 8.71 0.80
CA ILE A 216 -1.62 9.11 0.70
C ILE A 216 -2.51 7.86 0.56
N LEU A 217 -2.11 6.89 -0.25
CA LEU A 217 -2.83 5.63 -0.46
C LEU A 217 -3.03 4.86 0.85
N ILE A 218 -2.02 4.80 1.73
CA ILE A 218 -2.14 4.18 3.06
C ILE A 218 -3.33 4.77 3.82
N GLY A 219 -3.43 6.10 3.89
CA GLY A 219 -4.50 6.79 4.60
C GLY A 219 -5.89 6.50 4.01
N ILE A 220 -6.04 6.54 2.69
CA ILE A 220 -7.33 6.30 2.04
C ILE A 220 -7.79 4.85 2.25
N VAL A 221 -6.88 3.89 2.10
CA VAL A 221 -7.16 2.46 2.25
C VAL A 221 -7.54 2.13 3.69
N VAL A 222 -6.79 2.67 4.65
CA VAL A 222 -7.07 2.52 6.08
C VAL A 222 -8.45 3.10 6.41
N ASN A 223 -8.80 4.28 5.92
CA ASN A 223 -10.12 4.88 6.17
C ASN A 223 -11.29 3.97 5.69
N ASN A 224 -11.17 3.39 4.50
CA ASN A 224 -12.17 2.47 3.98
C ASN A 224 -12.34 1.22 4.86
N ALA A 225 -11.23 0.66 5.36
CA ALA A 225 -11.24 -0.50 6.25
C ALA A 225 -11.77 -0.17 7.66
N ILE A 226 -11.43 1.02 8.20
CA ILE A 226 -11.91 1.51 9.49
C ILE A 226 -13.43 1.52 9.54
N LEU A 227 -14.09 2.04 8.49
CA LEU A 227 -15.55 2.16 8.46
C LEU A 227 -16.26 0.80 8.60
N ILE A 228 -15.70 -0.25 8.00
CA ILE A 228 -16.25 -1.62 8.08
C ILE A 228 -16.09 -2.18 9.49
N VAL A 229 -14.87 -2.13 10.04
CA VAL A 229 -14.56 -2.68 11.36
C VAL A 229 -15.31 -1.91 12.45
N HIS A 230 -15.29 -0.58 12.38
CA HIS A 230 -15.99 0.28 13.34
C HIS A 230 -17.51 0.03 13.32
N GLN A 231 -18.12 -0.09 12.15
CA GLN A 231 -19.56 -0.36 12.06
C GLN A 231 -19.92 -1.75 12.57
N ALA A 232 -19.10 -2.77 12.31
CA ALA A 232 -19.32 -4.11 12.85
C ALA A 232 -19.23 -4.11 14.38
N LEU A 233 -18.23 -3.43 14.95
CA LEU A 233 -18.10 -3.25 16.40
C LEU A 233 -19.27 -2.46 17.00
N ASN A 234 -19.80 -1.46 16.27
CA ASN A 234 -20.95 -0.70 16.72
C ASN A 234 -22.21 -1.57 16.78
N PHE A 235 -22.44 -2.41 15.76
CA PHE A 235 -23.54 -3.38 15.73
C PHE A 235 -23.44 -4.43 16.85
N MET A 236 -22.23 -4.88 17.18
CA MET A 236 -22.01 -5.78 18.31
C MET A 236 -22.28 -5.10 19.65
N ARG A 237 -21.78 -3.87 19.85
CA ARG A 237 -21.85 -3.18 21.16
C ARG A 237 -23.21 -2.52 21.44
N ARG A 238 -23.86 -1.94 20.43
CA ARG A 238 -25.11 -1.19 20.61
C ARG A 238 -26.36 -2.00 20.31
N GLU A 239 -26.28 -2.87 19.30
CA GLU A 239 -27.42 -3.66 18.83
C GLU A 239 -27.36 -5.12 19.29
N ASN A 240 -26.30 -5.51 20.03
CA ASN A 240 -26.07 -6.86 20.55
C ASN A 240 -26.18 -7.97 19.47
N LEU A 241 -25.83 -7.63 18.23
CA LEU A 241 -25.85 -8.59 17.13
C LEU A 241 -24.70 -9.60 17.28
N LYS A 242 -24.98 -10.87 16.90
CA LYS A 242 -23.95 -11.91 16.84
C LYS A 242 -22.80 -11.48 15.89
N PRO A 243 -21.53 -11.82 16.18
CA PRO A 243 -20.36 -11.40 15.41
C PRO A 243 -20.52 -11.51 13.89
N HIS A 244 -20.87 -12.70 13.37
CA HIS A 244 -21.02 -12.90 11.92
C HIS A 244 -22.16 -12.05 11.31
N ALA A 245 -23.27 -11.89 12.04
CA ALA A 245 -24.40 -11.09 11.57
C ALA A 245 -24.04 -9.59 11.54
N ALA A 246 -23.33 -9.11 12.56
CA ALA A 246 -22.84 -7.73 12.65
C ALA A 246 -21.86 -7.39 11.51
N VAL A 247 -20.93 -8.30 11.19
CA VAL A 247 -19.99 -8.12 10.08
C VAL A 247 -20.72 -8.10 8.73
N ALA A 248 -21.64 -9.03 8.49
CA ALA A 248 -22.42 -9.07 7.25
C ALA A 248 -23.27 -7.80 7.06
N LEU A 249 -23.91 -7.31 8.13
CA LEU A 249 -24.69 -6.08 8.09
C LEU A 249 -23.81 -4.83 7.90
N SER A 250 -22.63 -4.81 8.52
CA SER A 250 -21.63 -3.75 8.32
C SER A 250 -21.23 -3.62 6.85
N VAL A 251 -20.89 -4.73 6.19
CA VAL A 251 -20.53 -4.71 4.77
C VAL A 251 -21.70 -4.21 3.93
N ARG A 252 -22.93 -4.70 4.15
CA ARG A 252 -24.11 -4.25 3.40
C ARG A 252 -24.38 -2.76 3.52
N THR A 253 -24.23 -2.19 4.71
CA THR A 253 -24.49 -0.76 4.97
C THR A 253 -23.35 0.14 4.51
N ARG A 254 -22.11 -0.35 4.51
CA ARG A 254 -20.91 0.44 4.18
C ARG A 254 -20.44 0.32 2.73
N THR A 255 -20.84 -0.73 1.99
CA THR A 255 -20.42 -0.94 0.59
C THR A 255 -20.79 0.25 -0.30
N ARG A 256 -22.02 0.79 -0.19
CA ARG A 256 -22.47 1.94 -1.00
C ARG A 256 -21.66 3.22 -0.71
N PRO A 257 -21.53 3.68 0.55
CA PRO A 257 -20.67 4.82 0.87
C PRO A 257 -19.20 4.66 0.45
N ILE A 258 -18.59 3.48 0.67
CA ILE A 258 -17.19 3.21 0.30
C ILE A 258 -17.02 3.22 -1.22
N ALA A 259 -17.96 2.63 -1.97
CA ALA A 259 -17.92 2.67 -3.43
C ALA A 259 -18.07 4.11 -3.95
N MET A 260 -18.92 4.94 -3.33
CA MET A 260 -19.09 6.34 -3.71
C MET A 260 -17.80 7.15 -3.52
N SER A 261 -17.13 7.01 -2.37
CA SER A 261 -15.86 7.72 -2.12
C SER A 261 -14.75 7.23 -3.05
N ALA A 262 -14.61 5.91 -3.21
CA ALA A 262 -13.61 5.31 -4.09
C ALA A 262 -13.79 5.76 -5.54
N MET A 263 -15.03 5.70 -6.06
CA MET A 263 -15.34 6.18 -7.41
C MET A 263 -15.02 7.66 -7.57
N THR A 264 -15.33 8.49 -6.57
CA THR A 264 -15.02 9.93 -6.62
C THR A 264 -13.52 10.16 -6.75
N SER A 265 -12.69 9.46 -5.96
CA SER A 265 -11.23 9.56 -6.06
C SER A 265 -10.68 9.00 -7.37
N ILE A 266 -11.21 7.86 -7.84
CA ILE A 266 -10.80 7.25 -9.11
C ILE A 266 -11.10 8.21 -10.26
N PHE A 267 -12.34 8.71 -10.38
CA PHE A 267 -12.70 9.65 -11.43
C PHE A 267 -12.01 11.01 -11.29
N GLY A 268 -11.69 11.44 -10.07
CA GLY A 268 -10.92 12.66 -9.85
C GLY A 268 -9.46 12.56 -10.32
N MET A 269 -8.84 11.39 -10.17
CA MET A 269 -7.45 11.15 -10.57
C MET A 269 -7.30 10.59 -12.00
N PHE A 270 -8.37 10.03 -12.57
CA PHE A 270 -8.34 9.39 -13.88
C PHE A 270 -7.90 10.34 -15.02
N PRO A 271 -8.44 11.57 -15.15
CA PRO A 271 -8.00 12.50 -16.19
C PRO A 271 -6.53 12.86 -16.06
N LEU A 272 -6.05 12.99 -14.83
CA LEU A 272 -4.66 13.36 -14.53
C LEU A 272 -3.68 12.28 -14.98
N VAL A 273 -4.10 11.01 -14.92
CA VAL A 273 -3.27 9.88 -15.35
C VAL A 273 -3.30 9.67 -16.87
N VAL A 274 -4.46 9.89 -17.49
CA VAL A 274 -4.73 9.56 -18.91
C VAL A 274 -4.39 10.70 -19.86
N MET A 275 -4.56 11.96 -19.45
CA MET A 275 -4.33 13.14 -20.30
C MET A 275 -3.03 13.85 -19.91
N PRO A 276 -1.88 13.50 -20.51
CA PRO A 276 -0.62 14.19 -20.25
C PRO A 276 -0.65 15.62 -20.81
N GLY A 277 -0.10 16.56 -20.04
CA GLY A 277 0.11 17.96 -20.41
C GLY A 277 1.41 18.51 -19.79
N ALA A 278 1.71 19.80 -20.01
CA ALA A 278 2.87 20.45 -19.40
C ALA A 278 2.80 20.36 -17.86
N GLY A 279 3.88 19.90 -17.22
CA GLY A 279 3.94 19.68 -15.76
C GLY A 279 3.17 18.45 -15.26
N SER A 280 2.52 17.67 -16.14
CA SER A 280 1.82 16.45 -15.75
C SER A 280 2.75 15.34 -15.26
N GLU A 281 4.04 15.43 -15.55
CA GLU A 281 5.04 14.43 -15.14
C GLU A 281 5.13 14.25 -13.61
N LEU A 282 4.97 15.32 -12.84
CA LEU A 282 4.97 15.26 -11.37
C LEU A 282 3.71 14.57 -10.85
N TYR A 283 2.53 15.02 -11.30
CA TYR A 283 1.27 14.54 -10.75
C TYR A 283 0.83 13.18 -11.32
N ARG A 284 1.22 12.85 -12.55
CA ARG A 284 0.81 11.60 -13.22
C ARG A 284 1.34 10.37 -12.50
N GLY A 285 2.58 10.43 -12.00
CA GLY A 285 3.16 9.37 -11.18
C GLY A 285 2.39 9.18 -9.86
N LEU A 286 2.17 10.26 -9.11
CA LEU A 286 1.37 10.26 -7.88
C LEU A 286 -0.06 9.74 -8.12
N GLY A 287 -0.73 10.26 -9.15
CA GLY A 287 -2.09 9.89 -9.51
C GLY A 287 -2.21 8.42 -9.93
N SER A 288 -1.21 7.88 -10.65
CA SER A 288 -1.22 6.48 -11.10
C SER A 288 -1.18 5.50 -9.93
N VAL A 289 -0.34 5.78 -8.92
CA VAL A 289 -0.22 4.95 -7.72
C VAL A 289 -1.52 4.95 -6.92
N VAL A 290 -2.10 6.13 -6.68
CA VAL A 290 -3.33 6.22 -5.90
C VAL A 290 -4.50 5.60 -6.67
N LEU A 291 -4.63 5.86 -7.98
CA LEU A 291 -5.70 5.31 -8.80
C LEU A 291 -5.65 3.78 -8.86
N GLY A 292 -4.48 3.21 -9.15
CA GLY A 292 -4.30 1.75 -9.17
C GLY A 292 -4.46 1.10 -7.82
N GLY A 293 -3.86 1.72 -6.81
CA GLY A 293 -3.98 1.29 -5.43
C GLY A 293 -5.43 1.25 -4.97
N LEU A 294 -6.24 2.27 -5.30
CA LEU A 294 -7.66 2.32 -4.96
C LEU A 294 -8.50 1.30 -5.73
N LEU A 295 -8.25 1.12 -7.02
CA LEU A 295 -8.98 0.14 -7.83
C LEU A 295 -8.83 -1.28 -7.25
N VAL A 296 -7.59 -1.68 -6.96
CA VAL A 296 -7.32 -2.99 -6.37
C VAL A 296 -7.79 -3.03 -4.92
N SER A 297 -7.38 -2.07 -4.09
CA SER A 297 -7.68 -2.11 -2.65
C SER A 297 -9.16 -2.02 -2.34
N THR A 298 -9.99 -1.30 -3.11
CA THR A 298 -11.41 -1.18 -2.80
C THR A 298 -12.12 -2.54 -2.90
N VAL A 299 -11.83 -3.30 -3.95
CA VAL A 299 -12.37 -4.65 -4.16
C VAL A 299 -11.88 -5.59 -3.07
N PHE A 300 -10.56 -5.59 -2.82
CA PHE A 300 -9.99 -6.48 -1.82
C PHE A 300 -10.37 -6.10 -0.39
N THR A 301 -10.52 -4.82 -0.06
CA THR A 301 -10.92 -4.35 1.28
C THR A 301 -12.31 -4.84 1.63
N LEU A 302 -13.26 -4.80 0.69
CA LEU A 302 -14.63 -5.27 0.92
C LEU A 302 -14.73 -6.79 1.14
N VAL A 303 -13.72 -7.56 0.75
CA VAL A 303 -13.70 -9.02 0.88
C VAL A 303 -12.78 -9.47 2.01
N VAL A 304 -11.53 -9.02 1.98
CA VAL A 304 -10.45 -9.44 2.87
C VAL A 304 -10.63 -8.89 4.28
N VAL A 305 -11.03 -7.61 4.45
CA VAL A 305 -11.17 -7.02 5.79
C VAL A 305 -12.29 -7.70 6.59
N PRO A 306 -13.51 -7.90 6.06
CA PRO A 306 -14.55 -8.66 6.77
C PRO A 306 -14.15 -10.10 7.09
N ALA A 307 -13.46 -10.77 6.17
CA ALA A 307 -12.99 -12.14 6.37
C ALA A 307 -11.95 -12.22 7.50
N MET A 308 -10.93 -11.36 7.46
CA MET A 308 -9.91 -11.26 8.51
C MET A 308 -10.51 -10.87 9.86
N PHE A 309 -11.46 -9.94 9.86
CA PHE A 309 -12.12 -9.51 11.08
C PHE A 309 -12.95 -10.64 11.70
N THR A 310 -13.67 -11.41 10.88
CA THR A 310 -14.43 -12.59 11.34
C THR A 310 -13.50 -13.64 11.95
N LEU A 311 -12.39 -13.96 11.27
CA LEU A 311 -11.39 -14.91 11.78
C LEU A 311 -10.77 -14.44 13.10
N LEU A 312 -10.53 -13.14 13.26
CA LEU A 312 -10.04 -12.57 14.50
C LEU A 312 -11.04 -12.78 15.65
N LEU A 313 -12.33 -12.52 15.41
CA LEU A 313 -13.37 -12.70 16.43
C LEU A 313 -13.54 -14.18 16.81
N ASP A 314 -13.51 -15.09 15.84
CA ASP A 314 -13.57 -16.53 16.07
C ASP A 314 -12.35 -17.02 16.87
N PHE A 315 -11.17 -16.50 16.55
CA PHE A 315 -9.93 -16.80 17.29
C PHE A 315 -10.00 -16.30 18.74
N GLN A 316 -10.51 -15.09 18.97
CA GLN A 316 -10.69 -14.54 20.31
C GLN A 316 -11.71 -15.35 21.13
N ALA A 317 -12.84 -15.73 20.54
CA ALA A 317 -13.84 -16.57 21.20
C ALA A 317 -13.30 -17.96 21.54
N TRP A 318 -12.56 -18.56 20.61
CA TRP A 318 -11.87 -19.83 20.85
C TRP A 318 -10.84 -19.71 21.99
N LEU A 319 -10.02 -18.65 21.98
CA LEU A 319 -9.00 -18.43 23.00
C LEU A 319 -9.63 -18.23 24.39
N ALA A 320 -10.75 -17.49 24.48
CA ALA A 320 -11.51 -17.33 25.70
C ALA A 320 -12.09 -18.66 26.23
N GLY A 321 -12.53 -19.55 25.33
CA GLY A 321 -12.99 -20.89 25.68
C GLY A 321 -11.87 -21.82 26.16
N VAL A 322 -10.66 -21.70 25.60
CA VAL A 322 -9.48 -22.48 26.02
C VAL A 322 -8.88 -21.96 27.32
N LEU A 323 -8.91 -20.65 27.54
CA LEU A 323 -8.40 -20.00 28.76
C LEU A 323 -9.41 -20.00 29.92
N GLY A 324 -10.58 -20.63 29.75
CA GLY A 324 -11.56 -20.82 30.82
C GLY A 324 -12.23 -19.53 31.32
N ALA A 325 -12.38 -18.52 30.47
CA ALA A 325 -13.11 -17.32 30.84
C ALA A 325 -14.61 -17.68 31.08
N PRO A 326 -15.26 -17.16 32.14
CA PRO A 326 -16.65 -17.48 32.43
C PRO A 326 -17.53 -16.99 31.28
N GLN A 327 -18.29 -17.90 30.67
CA GLN A 327 -19.28 -17.57 29.66
C GLN A 327 -20.29 -16.57 30.25
N THR A 328 -20.31 -15.35 29.70
CA THR A 328 -21.43 -14.43 29.90
C THR A 328 -22.68 -15.13 29.35
N ARG A 329 -23.51 -15.59 30.29
CA ARG A 329 -24.86 -16.14 30.14
C ARG A 329 -25.53 -15.60 28.88
N GLU A 330 -25.97 -16.50 28.01
CA GLU A 330 -26.94 -16.21 26.97
C GLU A 330 -28.06 -15.35 27.58
N LEU A 331 -28.26 -14.16 27.02
CA LEU A 331 -29.50 -13.42 27.20
C LEU A 331 -30.59 -14.26 26.53
N THR A 332 -31.21 -15.14 27.32
CA THR A 332 -32.54 -15.66 27.01
C THR A 332 -33.42 -14.47 26.68
N PRO A 333 -34.10 -14.43 25.52
CA PRO A 333 -35.11 -13.42 25.29
C PRO A 333 -36.14 -13.56 26.42
N SER A 334 -36.33 -12.47 27.18
CA SER A 334 -37.38 -12.40 28.19
C SER A 334 -38.68 -12.88 27.53
N PRO A 335 -39.40 -13.85 28.12
CA PRO A 335 -40.73 -14.16 27.62
C PRO A 335 -41.54 -12.87 27.67
N ALA A 336 -42.18 -12.53 26.54
CA ALA A 336 -43.16 -11.46 26.47
C ALA A 336 -44.18 -11.64 27.62
N PRO A 337 -44.65 -10.55 28.24
CA PRO A 337 -45.62 -10.68 29.33
C PRO A 337 -46.85 -11.40 28.78
N VAL A 338 -47.12 -12.57 29.34
CA VAL A 338 -48.36 -13.31 29.11
C VAL A 338 -49.48 -12.39 29.56
N ALA A 339 -50.25 -11.89 28.60
CA ALA A 339 -51.50 -11.21 28.89
C ALA A 339 -52.38 -12.18 29.67
N SER A 340 -52.56 -11.92 30.95
CA SER A 340 -53.50 -12.62 31.80
C SER A 340 -54.91 -12.38 31.23
N THR A 341 -55.42 -13.36 30.50
CA THR A 341 -56.87 -13.53 30.30
C THR A 341 -57.48 -13.89 31.65
N THR A 342 -57.78 -12.89 32.46
CA THR A 342 -58.59 -13.08 33.66
C THR A 342 -60.05 -12.94 33.28
N HIS A 343 -60.76 -14.04 33.48
CA HIS A 343 -62.20 -14.21 33.47
C HIS A 343 -62.99 -12.96 33.91
N SER A 344 -63.98 -12.57 33.09
CA SER A 344 -65.23 -12.01 33.58
C SER A 344 -66.39 -12.89 33.10
N GLN A 345 -66.74 -13.89 33.92
CA GLN A 345 -68.06 -14.52 33.90
C GLN A 345 -68.87 -14.00 35.08
N SER A 346 -69.98 -13.34 34.74
CA SER A 346 -71.31 -13.30 35.38
C SER A 346 -71.46 -13.29 36.91
N ALA A 347 -72.11 -12.23 37.40
CA ALA A 347 -73.21 -12.15 38.40
C ALA A 347 -73.21 -10.68 38.87
N SER A 348 -74.28 -9.91 38.95
CA SER A 348 -75.72 -10.15 39.12
C SER A 348 -76.45 -8.84 38.83
#